data_AF-A0A1F8M695-F1
#
_entry.id   AF-A0A1F8M695-F1
#
_cell.length_a   1.000
_cell.length_b   1.000
_cell.length_c   1.000
_cell.angle_alpha   90.00
_cell.angle_beta   90.00
_cell.angle_gamma   90.00
#
_symmetry.space_group_name_H-M   'P 1'
#
loop_
_entity.id
_entity.type
_entity.pdbx_description
1 polymer ?
#
loop_
_entity_poly.entity_id
_entity_poly.type
_entity_poly.pdbx_seq_one_letter_code
_entity_poly.pdbx_strand_id
1 'polypeptide(L)'
;AEAEAPAIVKEMARVSQLTSVGPMAAVAGAIAEAVGRDLLAFSPEVIVENGGDIFLRISEKRLVGIYAGQSAFTKKIALEIMPRETPLGICTSSGTVGHSLSLGGADAVIVLSPSTALADATATALGNIVKDANDIPIAIEKAQGIAGLRGVVVIVGDKMGVWGKVKLVPLD
;
A
#
# COMPACT_ATOMS: atom_id res chain seq x y z
N ALA A 1 -2.19 -30.43 0.06
CA ALA A 1 -1.54 -29.42 0.93
C ALA A 1 -2.09 -28.03 0.66
N GLU A 2 -1.93 -27.47 -0.55
CA GLU A 2 -2.36 -26.09 -0.87
C GLU A 2 -3.90 -25.87 -0.80
N ALA A 3 -4.69 -26.89 -1.17
CA ALA A 3 -6.15 -26.84 -1.08
C ALA A 3 -6.70 -26.75 0.36
N GLU A 4 -5.95 -27.20 1.37
CA GLU A 4 -6.37 -27.18 2.78
C GLU A 4 -5.82 -25.99 3.56
N ALA A 5 -5.01 -25.13 2.91
CA ALA A 5 -4.48 -23.94 3.56
C ALA A 5 -5.61 -22.95 3.95
N PRO A 6 -5.45 -22.21 5.07
CA PRO A 6 -6.37 -21.14 5.45
C PRO A 6 -6.53 -20.10 4.33
N ALA A 7 -7.71 -19.49 4.23
CA ALA A 7 -8.03 -18.53 3.17
C ALA A 7 -7.02 -17.37 3.09
N ILE A 8 -6.59 -16.83 4.25
CA ILE A 8 -5.59 -15.77 4.30
C ILE A 8 -4.23 -16.21 3.73
N VAL A 9 -3.82 -17.46 3.99
CA VAL A 9 -2.56 -18.02 3.46
C VAL A 9 -2.64 -18.20 1.94
N LYS A 10 -3.78 -18.68 1.43
CA LYS A 10 -4.02 -18.79 -0.02
C LYS A 10 -3.98 -17.43 -0.70
N GLU A 11 -4.57 -16.40 -0.08
CA GLU A 11 -4.54 -15.05 -0.65
C GLU A 11 -3.12 -14.48 -0.66
N MET A 12 -2.37 -14.61 0.44
CA MET A 12 -0.96 -14.20 0.49
C MET A 12 -0.12 -14.92 -0.58
N ALA A 13 -0.30 -16.23 -0.77
CA ALA A 13 0.41 -16.99 -1.80
C ALA A 13 -0.01 -16.56 -3.23
N ARG A 14 -1.29 -16.26 -3.45
CA ARG A 14 -1.78 -15.78 -4.75
C ARG A 14 -1.17 -14.43 -5.12
N VAL A 15 -1.18 -13.46 -4.20
CA VAL A 15 -0.62 -12.13 -4.48
C VAL A 15 0.90 -12.16 -4.61
N SER A 16 1.58 -13.08 -3.93
CA SER A 16 3.02 -13.26 -4.03
C SER A 16 3.44 -13.68 -5.44
N GLN A 17 2.66 -14.54 -6.10
CA GLN A 17 2.89 -14.94 -7.49
C GLN A 17 2.72 -13.75 -8.47
N LEU A 18 1.71 -12.90 -8.23
CA LEU A 18 1.45 -11.72 -9.07
C LEU A 18 2.53 -10.63 -8.95
N THR A 19 3.20 -10.55 -7.80
CA THR A 19 4.14 -9.48 -7.46
C THR A 19 5.59 -9.94 -7.44
N SER A 20 5.83 -11.25 -7.57
CA SER A 20 7.17 -11.86 -7.55
C SER A 20 7.94 -11.61 -6.24
N VAL A 21 7.23 -11.50 -5.11
CA VAL A 21 7.81 -11.48 -3.76
C VAL A 21 7.35 -12.71 -2.97
N GLY A 22 7.87 -12.91 -1.75
CA GLY A 22 7.42 -13.98 -0.86
C GLY A 22 6.04 -13.69 -0.24
N PRO A 23 5.23 -14.70 0.13
CA PRO A 23 3.90 -14.50 0.71
C PRO A 23 3.87 -13.60 1.96
N MET A 24 4.94 -13.62 2.76
CA MET A 24 5.05 -12.77 3.96
C MET A 24 5.11 -11.28 3.66
N ALA A 25 5.40 -10.88 2.42
CA ALA A 25 5.34 -9.48 2.00
C ALA A 25 3.90 -8.94 1.88
N ALA A 26 2.89 -9.80 2.07
CA ALA A 26 1.47 -9.41 2.02
C ALA A 26 0.79 -9.51 3.39
N VAL A 27 1.53 -9.91 4.43
CA VAL A 27 0.94 -10.38 5.70
C VAL A 27 0.21 -9.27 6.44
N ALA A 28 0.77 -8.07 6.47
CA ALA A 28 0.23 -6.98 7.26
C ALA A 28 -1.06 -6.46 6.61
N GLY A 29 -1.04 -6.26 5.30
CA GLY A 29 -2.22 -5.89 4.51
C GLY A 29 -3.30 -6.98 4.51
N ALA A 30 -2.94 -8.26 4.41
CA ALA A 30 -3.89 -9.36 4.46
C ALA A 30 -4.61 -9.44 5.82
N ILE A 31 -3.88 -9.24 6.92
CA ILE A 31 -4.46 -9.20 8.27
C ILE A 31 -5.37 -7.97 8.44
N ALA A 32 -4.91 -6.79 8.02
CA ALA A 32 -5.69 -5.56 8.11
C ALA A 32 -7.04 -5.69 7.39
N GLU A 33 -7.03 -6.30 6.20
CA GLU A 33 -8.25 -6.55 5.44
C GLU A 33 -9.15 -7.60 6.07
N ALA A 34 -8.61 -8.71 6.56
CA ALA A 34 -9.39 -9.76 7.21
C ALA A 34 -10.13 -9.21 8.44
N VAL A 35 -9.39 -8.53 9.34
CA VAL A 35 -9.96 -7.87 10.52
C VAL A 35 -10.98 -6.81 10.10
N GLY A 36 -10.63 -5.99 9.11
CA GLY A 36 -11.50 -4.93 8.64
C GLY A 36 -12.83 -5.45 8.10
N ARG A 37 -12.82 -6.53 7.32
CA ARG A 37 -14.01 -7.16 6.78
C ARG A 37 -14.88 -7.79 7.87
N ASP A 38 -14.29 -8.43 8.87
CA ASP A 38 -15.04 -9.00 9.99
C ASP A 38 -15.73 -7.91 10.82
N LEU A 39 -15.07 -6.77 11.03
CA LEU A 39 -15.63 -5.62 11.76
C LEU A 39 -16.79 -4.92 11.04
N LEU A 40 -16.93 -5.09 9.71
CA LEU A 40 -18.03 -4.49 8.94
C LEU A 40 -19.42 -5.02 9.34
N ALA A 41 -19.49 -6.18 9.99
CA ALA A 41 -20.73 -6.67 10.58
C ALA A 41 -21.22 -5.78 11.75
N PHE A 42 -20.33 -5.00 12.37
CA PHE A 42 -20.60 -4.21 13.57
C PHE A 42 -20.56 -2.70 13.32
N SER A 43 -19.84 -2.25 12.28
CA SER A 43 -19.75 -0.83 11.93
C SER A 43 -19.74 -0.62 10.41
N PRO A 44 -20.52 0.34 9.87
CA PRO A 44 -20.46 0.70 8.46
C PRO A 44 -19.16 1.46 8.09
N GLU A 45 -18.44 1.97 9.08
CA GLU A 45 -17.13 2.63 8.93
C GLU A 45 -16.07 1.89 9.74
N VAL A 46 -15.00 1.48 9.06
CA VAL A 46 -13.88 0.74 9.65
C VAL A 46 -12.57 1.23 9.03
N ILE A 47 -11.62 1.56 9.89
CA ILE A 47 -10.23 1.81 9.52
C ILE A 47 -9.39 0.85 10.37
N VAL A 48 -8.66 -0.04 9.72
CA VAL A 48 -7.69 -0.93 10.38
C VAL A 48 -6.31 -0.54 9.88
N GLU A 49 -5.47 -0.06 10.77
CA GLU A 49 -4.06 0.24 10.52
C GLU A 49 -3.21 -0.85 11.18
N ASN A 50 -2.37 -1.50 10.39
CA ASN A 50 -1.40 -2.48 10.84
C ASN A 50 0.00 -2.03 10.41
N GLY A 51 0.50 -0.96 11.05
CA GLY A 51 1.76 -0.33 10.66
C GLY A 51 1.59 0.53 9.40
N GLY A 52 2.29 0.18 8.32
CA GLY A 52 2.21 0.92 7.05
C GLY A 52 0.98 0.60 6.20
N ASP A 53 0.18 -0.38 6.62
CA ASP A 53 -0.83 -1.04 5.81
C ASP A 53 -2.23 -0.85 6.38
N ILE A 54 -3.10 -0.25 5.58
CA ILE A 54 -4.40 0.25 6.00
C ILE A 54 -5.49 -0.40 5.15
N PHE A 55 -6.45 -1.04 5.81
CA PHE A 55 -7.76 -1.31 5.23
C PHE A 55 -8.73 -0.20 5.62
N LEU A 56 -9.46 0.32 4.64
CA LEU A 56 -10.33 1.48 4.82
C LEU A 56 -11.72 1.21 4.22
N ARG A 57 -12.78 1.34 5.02
CA ARG A 57 -14.18 1.47 4.60
C ARG A 57 -14.78 2.69 5.30
N ILE A 58 -15.20 3.69 4.53
CA ILE A 58 -15.61 5.00 5.08
C ILE A 58 -16.94 5.44 4.47
N SER A 59 -17.68 6.27 5.21
CA SER A 59 -18.94 6.90 4.80
C SER A 59 -18.77 8.37 4.44
N GLU A 60 -17.69 8.99 4.88
CA GLU A 60 -17.31 10.36 4.57
C GLU A 60 -15.88 10.46 4.03
N LYS A 61 -15.54 11.61 3.45
CA LYS A 61 -14.19 11.89 2.98
C LYS A 61 -13.18 11.77 4.13
N ARG A 62 -12.05 11.12 3.87
CA ARG A 62 -10.92 11.04 4.81
C ARG A 62 -9.61 11.43 4.12
N LEU A 63 -8.69 11.99 4.91
CA LEU A 63 -7.33 12.27 4.48
C LEU A 63 -6.41 11.25 5.13
N VAL A 64 -5.63 10.54 4.33
CA VAL A 64 -4.61 9.60 4.80
C VAL A 64 -3.26 10.27 4.65
N GLY A 65 -2.70 10.73 5.78
CA GLY A 65 -1.43 11.45 5.81
C GLY A 65 -0.25 10.58 5.38
N ILE A 66 0.69 11.18 4.66
CA ILE A 66 1.89 10.49 4.19
C ILE A 66 3.07 10.81 5.10
N TYR A 67 3.72 9.75 5.60
CA TYR A 67 5.00 9.82 6.31
C TYR A 67 6.08 9.13 5.47
N ALA A 68 7.01 9.91 4.93
CA ALA A 68 8.09 9.45 4.05
C ALA A 68 9.46 9.77 4.66
N GLY A 69 9.63 9.47 5.95
CA GLY A 69 10.92 9.66 6.64
C GLY A 69 11.42 11.09 6.62
N GLN A 70 12.66 11.30 6.16
CA GLN A 70 13.30 12.61 6.06
C GLN A 70 12.97 13.36 4.76
N SER A 71 12.12 12.79 3.90
CA SER A 71 11.66 13.44 2.68
C SER A 71 11.03 14.81 2.98
N ALA A 72 11.18 15.73 2.02
CA ALA A 72 10.54 17.04 2.06
C ALA A 72 9.00 16.99 2.13
N PHE A 73 8.39 15.83 1.80
CA PHE A 73 6.95 15.62 1.76
C PHE A 73 6.35 15.07 3.07
N THR A 74 7.17 14.59 4.01
CA THR A 74 6.69 14.02 5.27
C THR A 74 5.78 14.98 6.02
N LYS A 75 4.56 14.52 6.38
CA LYS A 75 3.54 15.30 7.11
C LYS A 75 3.09 16.58 6.41
N LYS A 76 3.34 16.73 5.10
CA LYS A 76 2.90 17.89 4.30
C LYS A 76 1.86 17.56 3.26
N ILE A 77 1.63 16.28 2.98
CA ILE A 77 0.67 15.82 1.98
C ILE A 77 -0.13 14.63 2.51
N ALA A 78 -1.34 14.49 1.97
CA ALA A 78 -2.23 13.37 2.24
C ALA A 78 -2.88 12.85 0.95
N LEU A 79 -3.29 11.59 0.99
CA LEU A 79 -4.22 11.02 0.03
C LEU A 79 -5.65 11.42 0.44
N GLU A 80 -6.39 12.06 -0.48
CA GLU A 80 -7.82 12.29 -0.29
C GLU A 80 -8.60 11.08 -0.79
N ILE A 81 -9.32 10.41 0.12
CA ILE A 81 -10.11 9.21 -0.18
C ILE A 81 -11.60 9.52 -0.03
N MET A 82 -12.36 9.24 -1.08
CA MET A 82 -13.82 9.40 -1.08
C MET A 82 -14.53 8.09 -0.65
N PRO A 83 -15.73 8.14 -0.06
CA PRO A 83 -16.47 6.93 0.35
C PRO A 83 -16.66 5.90 -0.77
N ARG A 84 -17.00 6.37 -1.98
CA ARG A 84 -17.20 5.55 -3.19
C ARG A 84 -15.96 4.77 -3.66
N GLU A 85 -14.80 5.13 -3.12
CA GLU A 85 -13.53 4.52 -3.44
C GLU A 85 -13.22 3.31 -2.57
N THR A 86 -13.98 3.11 -1.49
CA THR A 86 -13.78 2.07 -0.49
C THR A 86 -14.76 0.89 -0.67
N PRO A 87 -14.46 -0.34 -0.19
CA PRO A 87 -13.28 -0.72 0.59
C PRO A 87 -11.98 -0.55 -0.21
N LEU A 88 -10.92 -0.09 0.46
CA LEU A 88 -9.65 0.23 -0.15
C LEU A 88 -8.51 -0.16 0.79
N GLY A 89 -7.52 -0.86 0.25
CA GLY A 89 -6.21 -1.05 0.85
C GLY A 89 -5.26 0.08 0.44
N ILE A 90 -4.53 0.62 1.41
CA ILE A 90 -3.45 1.60 1.22
C ILE A 90 -2.25 1.08 2.00
N CYS A 91 -1.22 0.64 1.30
CA CYS A 91 -0.08 -0.06 1.89
C CYS A 91 1.22 0.63 1.55
N THR A 92 2.17 0.63 2.49
CA THR A 92 3.40 1.41 2.39
C THR A 92 4.62 0.57 2.67
N SER A 93 5.56 0.54 1.73
CA SER A 93 6.91 0.06 1.96
C SER A 93 7.87 1.24 2.08
N SER A 94 8.86 1.13 2.96
CA SER A 94 9.91 2.14 3.14
C SER A 94 11.25 1.45 3.38
N GLY A 95 12.30 1.93 2.73
CA GLY A 95 13.69 1.55 2.99
C GLY A 95 14.37 2.41 4.04
N THR A 96 13.80 3.58 4.36
CA THR A 96 14.41 4.58 5.26
C THR A 96 13.67 4.73 6.59
N VAL A 97 12.48 4.13 6.72
CA VAL A 97 11.63 4.21 7.91
C VAL A 97 11.08 2.83 8.31
N GLY A 98 11.16 2.52 9.60
CA GLY A 98 10.57 1.32 10.19
C GLY A 98 11.58 0.18 10.38
N HIS A 99 11.13 -0.88 11.07
CA HIS A 99 11.95 -2.07 11.37
C HIS A 99 11.77 -3.20 10.35
N SER A 100 10.81 -3.08 9.44
CA SER A 100 10.52 -4.07 8.41
C SER A 100 11.58 -3.98 7.31
N LEU A 101 12.17 -5.12 6.96
CA LEU A 101 13.23 -5.20 5.97
C LEU A 101 12.69 -4.83 4.57
N SER A 102 12.99 -3.62 4.10
CA SER A 102 12.95 -3.27 2.68
C SER A 102 14.38 -3.20 2.16
N LEU A 103 14.62 -3.77 0.97
CA LEU A 103 15.96 -3.77 0.37
C LEU A 103 16.24 -2.49 -0.44
N GLY A 104 15.26 -1.57 -0.53
CA GLY A 104 15.33 -0.35 -1.33
C GLY A 104 15.84 0.88 -0.60
N GLY A 105 15.97 1.98 -1.34
CA GLY A 105 16.31 3.31 -0.84
C GLY A 105 15.13 4.29 -0.84
N ALA A 106 13.93 3.84 -1.21
CA ALA A 106 12.74 4.69 -1.23
C ALA A 106 12.33 5.13 0.19
N ASP A 107 11.93 6.39 0.29
CA ASP A 107 11.38 6.94 1.54
C ASP A 107 9.97 6.43 1.81
N ALA A 108 9.16 6.35 0.75
CA ALA A 108 7.85 5.71 0.78
C ALA A 108 7.45 5.22 -0.60
N VAL A 109 6.96 3.99 -0.67
CA VAL A 109 6.23 3.43 -1.81
C VAL A 109 4.85 3.05 -1.34
N ILE A 110 3.85 3.82 -1.78
CA ILE A 110 2.47 3.70 -1.33
C ILE A 110 1.64 3.14 -2.48
N VAL A 111 0.91 2.06 -2.22
CA VAL A 111 0.09 1.38 -3.22
C VAL A 111 -1.36 1.34 -2.76
N LEU A 112 -2.26 1.66 -3.69
CA LEU A 112 -3.71 1.63 -3.47
C LEU A 112 -4.31 0.47 -4.26
N SER A 113 -5.12 -0.38 -3.63
CA SER A 113 -5.85 -1.47 -4.30
C SER A 113 -7.10 -1.88 -3.53
N PRO A 114 -8.17 -2.38 -4.16
CA PRO A 114 -9.30 -3.00 -3.45
C PRO A 114 -8.90 -4.26 -2.66
N SER A 115 -7.74 -4.87 -2.97
CA SER A 115 -7.09 -5.94 -2.19
C SER A 115 -5.89 -5.35 -1.45
N THR A 116 -5.97 -5.31 -0.13
CA THR A 116 -4.94 -4.79 0.77
C THR A 116 -3.73 -5.72 0.79
N ALA A 117 -3.94 -7.03 0.69
CA ALA A 117 -2.86 -8.00 0.50
C ALA A 117 -2.07 -7.74 -0.80
N LEU A 118 -2.76 -7.43 -1.90
CA LEU A 118 -2.09 -7.09 -3.16
C LEU A 118 -1.34 -5.75 -3.06
N ALA A 119 -1.94 -4.75 -2.41
CA ALA A 119 -1.29 -3.46 -2.18
C ALA A 119 0.02 -3.62 -1.39
N ASP A 120 0.01 -4.39 -0.29
CA ASP A 120 1.18 -4.64 0.58
C ASP A 120 2.30 -5.37 -0.19
N ALA A 121 1.96 -6.48 -0.85
CA ALA A 121 2.92 -7.25 -1.64
C ALA A 121 3.54 -6.39 -2.77
N THR A 122 2.73 -5.56 -3.41
CA THR A 122 3.17 -4.67 -4.48
C THR A 122 4.05 -3.55 -3.92
N ALA A 123 3.68 -2.95 -2.79
CA ALA A 123 4.48 -1.91 -2.14
C ALA A 123 5.88 -2.44 -1.82
N THR A 124 5.97 -3.67 -1.29
CA THR A 124 7.25 -4.35 -1.07
C THR A 124 8.00 -4.62 -2.38
N ALA A 125 7.34 -5.14 -3.41
CA ALA A 125 7.98 -5.43 -4.70
C ALA A 125 8.57 -4.17 -5.35
N LEU A 126 7.82 -3.08 -5.35
CA LEU A 126 8.26 -1.79 -5.88
C LEU A 126 9.33 -1.14 -5.00
N GLY A 127 9.18 -1.22 -3.67
CA GLY A 127 10.19 -0.79 -2.71
C GLY A 127 11.55 -1.45 -2.95
N ASN A 128 11.56 -2.75 -3.27
CA ASN A 128 12.80 -3.46 -3.59
C ASN A 128 13.48 -2.97 -4.88
N ILE A 129 12.71 -2.47 -5.85
CA ILE A 129 13.22 -1.93 -7.13
C ILE A 129 13.87 -0.56 -6.92
N VAL A 130 13.23 0.32 -6.14
CA VAL A 130 13.66 1.71 -6.01
C VAL A 130 14.87 1.83 -5.10
N LYS A 131 16.04 2.16 -5.66
CA LYS A 131 17.27 2.48 -4.92
C LYS A 131 17.50 3.98 -4.84
N ASP A 132 17.19 4.70 -5.92
CA ASP A 132 17.24 6.15 -5.97
C ASP A 132 16.11 6.75 -6.83
N ALA A 133 16.09 8.08 -6.97
CA ALA A 133 15.02 8.80 -7.66
C ALA A 133 14.92 8.47 -9.16
N ASN A 134 15.98 7.97 -9.79
CA ASN A 134 15.96 7.58 -11.21
C ASN A 134 15.19 6.28 -11.44
N ASP A 135 14.95 5.48 -10.39
CA ASP A 135 14.19 4.23 -10.48
C ASP A 135 12.67 4.45 -10.43
N ILE A 136 12.21 5.67 -10.12
CA ILE A 136 10.78 6.00 -10.02
C ILE A 136 9.99 5.61 -11.28
N PRO A 137 10.44 5.91 -12.52
CA PRO A 137 9.74 5.50 -13.73
C PRO A 137 9.65 3.98 -13.89
N ILE A 138 10.71 3.25 -13.53
CA ILE A 138 10.78 1.79 -13.62
C ILE A 138 9.76 1.16 -12.65
N ALA A 139 9.66 1.68 -11.42
CA ALA A 139 8.69 1.23 -10.44
C ALA A 139 7.25 1.48 -10.91
N ILE A 140 6.97 2.65 -11.52
CA ILE A 140 5.66 2.97 -12.09
C ILE A 140 5.32 2.03 -13.26
N GLU A 141 6.25 1.77 -14.16
CA GLU A 141 6.06 0.84 -15.28
C GLU A 141 5.74 -0.58 -14.78
N LYS A 142 6.48 -1.05 -13.76
CA LYS A 142 6.18 -2.34 -13.13
C LYS A 142 4.77 -2.37 -12.52
N ALA A 143 4.35 -1.30 -11.85
CA ALA A 143 3.01 -1.19 -11.26
C ALA A 143 1.91 -1.26 -12.33
N GLN A 144 2.11 -0.63 -13.50
CA GLN A 144 1.16 -0.67 -14.62
C GLN A 144 0.91 -2.09 -15.14
N GLY A 145 1.90 -2.97 -15.02
CA GLY A 145 1.77 -4.39 -15.39
C GLY A 145 1.00 -5.25 -14.38
N ILE A 146 0.68 -4.73 -13.19
CA ILE A 146 0.01 -5.49 -12.12
C ILE A 146 -1.49 -5.15 -12.11
N ALA A 147 -2.31 -6.12 -12.51
CA ALA A 147 -3.76 -5.98 -12.49
C ALA A 147 -4.29 -5.84 -11.05
N GLY A 148 -5.33 -5.02 -10.87
CA GLY A 148 -5.99 -4.81 -9.59
C GLY A 148 -5.47 -3.64 -8.76
N LEU A 149 -4.42 -2.95 -9.22
CA LEU A 149 -3.98 -1.70 -8.61
C LEU A 149 -4.90 -0.53 -9.01
N ARG A 150 -5.13 0.38 -8.07
CA ARG A 150 -5.83 1.64 -8.28
C ARG A 150 -4.86 2.79 -8.52
N GLY A 151 -3.73 2.78 -7.84
CA GLY A 151 -2.71 3.80 -8.00
C GLY A 151 -1.48 3.55 -7.13
N VAL A 152 -0.43 4.31 -7.40
CA VAL A 152 0.86 4.23 -6.73
C VAL A 152 1.43 5.63 -6.52
N VAL A 153 2.10 5.83 -5.39
CA VAL A 153 2.94 6.99 -5.10
C VAL A 153 4.32 6.49 -4.70
N VAL A 154 5.37 6.99 -5.32
CA VAL A 154 6.77 6.68 -4.99
C VAL A 154 7.47 7.97 -4.59
N ILE A 155 8.12 7.99 -3.44
CA ILE A 155 8.82 9.16 -2.90
C ILE A 155 10.28 8.79 -2.62
N VAL A 156 11.19 9.63 -3.13
CA VAL A 156 12.63 9.54 -2.86
C VAL A 156 13.17 10.97 -2.71
N GLY A 157 13.54 11.36 -1.50
CA GLY A 157 14.04 12.71 -1.18
C GLY A 157 13.00 13.79 -1.49
N ASP A 158 13.32 14.66 -2.45
CA ASP A 158 12.46 15.73 -2.96
C ASP A 158 11.69 15.34 -4.24
N LYS A 159 11.87 14.10 -4.72
CA LYS A 159 11.20 13.59 -5.93
C LYS A 159 10.02 12.71 -5.59
N MET A 160 9.00 12.79 -6.44
CA MET A 160 7.80 11.98 -6.32
C MET A 160 7.29 11.57 -7.70
N GLY A 161 6.92 10.29 -7.84
CA GLY A 161 6.18 9.77 -8.97
C GLY A 161 4.79 9.32 -8.55
N VAL A 162 3.80 9.56 -9.39
CA VAL A 162 2.39 9.21 -9.12
C VAL A 162 1.78 8.57 -10.36
N TRP A 163 1.04 7.49 -10.16
CA TRP A 163 0.30 6.82 -11.22
C TRP A 163 -1.08 6.35 -10.75
N GLY A 164 -2.05 6.36 -11.67
CA GLY A 164 -3.40 5.85 -11.43
C GLY A 164 -4.34 6.86 -10.76
N LYS A 165 -5.37 6.34 -10.09
CA LYS A 165 -6.41 7.11 -9.39
C LYS A 165 -5.92 7.51 -8.01
N VAL A 166 -5.04 8.51 -7.99
CA VAL A 166 -4.48 9.09 -6.76
C VAL A 166 -4.80 10.57 -6.72
N LYS A 167 -5.35 11.03 -5.60
CA LYS A 167 -5.56 12.45 -5.33
C LYS A 167 -4.72 12.87 -4.12
N LEU A 168 -3.67 13.64 -4.37
CA LEU A 168 -2.84 14.25 -3.34
C LEU A 168 -3.35 15.65 -3.00
N VAL A 169 -3.37 15.97 -1.71
CA VAL A 169 -3.70 17.29 -1.18
C VAL A 169 -2.64 17.72 -0.17
N PRO A 170 -2.36 19.03 -0.03
CA PRO A 170 -1.52 19.52 1.06
C PRO A 170 -2.18 19.25 2.42
N LEU A 171 -1.35 19.03 3.44
CA LEU A 171 -1.72 19.12 4.85
C LEU A 171 -1.20 20.44 5.38
N ASP A 172 -2.09 21.25 5.94
CA ASP A 172 -1.77 22.52 6.60
C ASP A 172 -1.07 22.29 7.96
#